data_AF-A0A846TI04-F1
#
_entry.id   AF-A0A846TI04-F1
#
_cell.length_a   1.000
_cell.length_b   1.000
_cell.length_c   1.000
_cell.angle_alpha   90.00
_cell.angle_beta   90.00
_cell.angle_gamma   90.00
#
_symmetry.space_group_name_H-M   'P 1'
#
loop_
_entity.id
_entity.type
_entity.pdbx_description
1 polymer ?
#
loop_
_entity_poly.entity_id
_entity_poly.type
_entity_poly.pdbx_seq_one_letter_code
_entity_poly.pdbx_strand_id
1 'polypeptide(L)'
;MSLRGAVTVWIPLMLFLSTAGWMAVAGSVPVWFSGTALVVGFALSGDPVVRLILHIARDLEAQRRKTMAIITAGRSTELTAADAAGPGEPVGPPLRGGLVIGVLERLSVMACFVLGFPNGVAIVVAIKGLARYGEFTTGHQREQFLIGTLASLLWAGAGAGLVLVISAT
;
A
#
# COMPACT_ATOMS: atom_id res chain seq x y z
N MET A 1 5.88 -16.38 -13.66
CA MET A 1 5.21 -15.59 -12.61
C MET A 1 6.12 -15.52 -11.40
N SER A 2 6.36 -14.35 -10.79
CA SER A 2 7.22 -14.28 -9.61
C SER A 2 6.50 -14.87 -8.39
N LEU A 3 7.24 -15.56 -7.50
CA LEU A 3 6.69 -16.13 -6.26
C LEU A 3 5.90 -15.07 -5.44
N ARG A 4 6.35 -13.81 -5.49
CA ARG A 4 5.68 -12.68 -4.85
C ARG A 4 4.30 -12.42 -5.46
N GLY A 5 4.16 -12.39 -6.78
CA GLY A 5 2.87 -12.21 -7.44
C GLY A 5 1.90 -13.37 -7.22
N ALA A 6 2.42 -14.61 -7.12
CA ALA A 6 1.60 -15.76 -6.71
C ALA A 6 1.00 -15.57 -5.31
N VAL A 7 1.83 -15.15 -4.35
CA VAL A 7 1.41 -14.98 -2.96
C VAL A 7 0.47 -13.79 -2.77
N THR A 8 0.73 -12.66 -3.43
CA THR A 8 -0.02 -11.41 -3.16
C THR A 8 -1.24 -11.22 -4.04
N VAL A 9 -1.38 -11.97 -5.14
CA VAL A 9 -2.52 -11.85 -6.05
C VAL A 9 -3.34 -13.14 -6.08
N TRP A 10 -2.71 -14.28 -6.34
CA TRP A 10 -3.45 -15.52 -6.59
C TRP A 10 -3.99 -16.16 -5.32
N ILE A 11 -3.21 -16.20 -4.23
CA ILE A 11 -3.69 -16.71 -2.94
C ILE A 11 -4.92 -15.93 -2.46
N PRO A 12 -4.89 -14.59 -2.33
CA PRO A 12 -6.06 -13.85 -1.87
C PRO A 12 -7.23 -13.96 -2.86
N LEU A 13 -6.97 -13.95 -4.17
CA LEU A 13 -8.01 -14.14 -5.18
C LEU A 13 -8.71 -15.50 -5.04
N MET A 14 -7.94 -16.59 -4.97
CA MET A 14 -8.49 -17.95 -4.81
C MET A 14 -9.26 -18.09 -3.51
N LEU A 15 -8.75 -17.49 -2.42
CA LEU A 15 -9.42 -17.49 -1.12
C LEU A 15 -10.75 -16.75 -1.16
N PHE A 16 -10.82 -15.58 -1.81
CA PHE A 16 -12.07 -14.85 -1.99
C PHE A 16 -13.04 -15.59 -2.92
N LEU A 17 -12.55 -16.16 -4.03
CA LEU A 17 -13.38 -16.94 -4.95
C LEU A 17 -13.92 -18.20 -4.30
N SER A 18 -13.12 -18.93 -3.50
CA SER A 18 -13.59 -20.12 -2.79
C SER A 18 -14.62 -19.77 -1.72
N THR A 19 -14.41 -18.66 -1.00
CA THR A 19 -15.37 -18.16 0.00
C THR A 19 -16.68 -17.74 -0.67
N ALA A 20 -16.61 -17.03 -1.80
CA ALA A 20 -17.79 -16.64 -2.58
C ALA A 20 -18.51 -17.85 -3.20
N GLY A 21 -17.76 -18.84 -3.69
CA GLY A 21 -18.31 -20.08 -4.22
C GLY A 21 -19.04 -20.90 -3.15
N TRP A 22 -18.48 -21.01 -1.94
CA TRP A 22 -19.17 -21.62 -0.80
C TRP A 22 -20.47 -20.85 -0.52
N MET A 23 -20.40 -19.53 -0.38
CA MET A 23 -21.57 -18.69 -0.13
C MET A 23 -22.67 -18.90 -1.18
N ALA A 24 -22.30 -19.00 -2.46
CA ALA A 24 -23.24 -19.21 -3.55
C ALA A 24 -23.93 -20.59 -3.52
N VAL A 25 -23.22 -21.64 -3.08
CA VAL A 25 -23.75 -23.01 -3.05
C VAL A 25 -24.53 -23.28 -1.76
N ALA A 26 -24.03 -22.84 -0.61
CA ALA A 26 -24.60 -23.16 0.70
C ALA A 26 -25.48 -22.04 1.29
N GLY A 27 -25.52 -20.86 0.64
CA GLY A 27 -26.28 -19.69 1.09
C GLY A 27 -25.70 -18.97 2.32
N SER A 28 -24.74 -19.57 3.02
CA SER A 28 -24.04 -18.98 4.16
C SER A 28 -22.61 -19.53 4.28
N VAL A 29 -21.72 -18.72 4.84
CA VAL A 29 -20.35 -19.12 5.21
C VAL A 29 -20.15 -18.76 6.68
N PRO A 30 -19.65 -19.68 7.52
CA PRO A 30 -19.40 -19.38 8.93
C PRO A 30 -18.47 -18.18 9.12
N VAL A 31 -18.82 -17.30 10.06
CA VAL A 31 -18.11 -16.02 10.33
C VAL A 31 -16.64 -16.24 10.67
N TRP A 32 -16.30 -17.31 11.39
CA TRP A 32 -14.91 -17.63 11.72
C TRP A 32 -14.07 -17.94 10.46
N PHE A 33 -14.68 -18.48 9.40
CA PHE A 33 -14.00 -18.76 8.14
C PHE A 33 -13.95 -17.50 7.25
N SER A 34 -15.07 -16.81 7.06
CA SER A 34 -15.11 -15.61 6.21
C SER A 34 -14.29 -14.47 6.83
N GLY A 35 -14.31 -14.29 8.15
CA GLY A 35 -13.48 -13.32 8.87
C GLY A 35 -11.98 -13.60 8.71
N THR A 36 -11.55 -14.85 8.88
CA THR A 36 -10.14 -15.22 8.66
C THR A 36 -9.72 -15.09 7.21
N ALA A 37 -10.61 -15.44 6.26
CA ALA A 37 -10.38 -15.26 4.83
C ALA A 37 -10.18 -13.78 4.45
N LEU A 38 -10.98 -12.88 5.03
CA LEU A 38 -10.82 -11.44 4.84
C LEU A 38 -9.50 -10.92 5.41
N VAL A 39 -9.14 -11.30 6.64
CA VAL A 39 -7.87 -10.87 7.27
C VAL A 39 -6.68 -11.31 6.43
N VAL A 40 -6.61 -12.59 6.05
CA VAL A 40 -5.51 -13.12 5.22
C VAL A 40 -5.52 -12.48 3.83
N GLY A 41 -6.69 -12.37 3.22
CA GLY A 41 -6.86 -11.81 1.89
C GLY A 41 -6.39 -10.36 1.78
N PHE A 42 -6.83 -9.50 2.71
CA PHE A 42 -6.43 -8.09 2.75
C PHE A 42 -4.97 -7.90 3.18
N ALA A 43 -4.46 -8.73 4.09
CA ALA A 43 -3.04 -8.69 4.49
C ALA A 43 -2.10 -9.01 3.31
N LEU A 44 -2.44 -9.99 2.47
CA LEU A 44 -1.59 -10.41 1.34
C LEU A 44 -1.78 -9.53 0.09
N SER A 45 -3.00 -9.09 -0.20
CA SER A 45 -3.31 -8.26 -1.38
C SER A 45 -2.88 -6.80 -1.28
N GLY A 46 -2.42 -6.33 -0.12
CA GLY A 46 -2.01 -4.93 0.04
C GLY A 46 -0.78 -4.53 -0.79
N ASP A 47 0.17 -5.42 -1.06
CA ASP A 47 1.37 -5.10 -1.84
C ASP A 47 1.07 -4.67 -3.30
N PRO A 48 0.28 -5.42 -4.10
CA PRO A 48 -0.06 -4.99 -5.45
C PRO A 48 -0.90 -3.69 -5.46
N VAL A 49 -1.80 -3.51 -4.49
CA VAL A 49 -2.59 -2.28 -4.36
C VAL A 49 -1.69 -1.07 -4.10
N VAL A 50 -0.75 -1.17 -3.15
CA VAL A 50 0.19 -0.10 -2.84
C VAL A 50 1.10 0.20 -4.03
N ARG A 51 1.59 -0.83 -4.74
CA ARG A 51 2.40 -0.65 -5.96
C ARG A 51 1.64 0.07 -7.06
N LEU A 52 0.37 -0.28 -7.26
CA LEU A 52 -0.50 0.39 -8.23
C LEU A 52 -0.65 1.87 -7.88
N ILE A 53 -0.94 2.20 -6.63
CA ILE A 53 -1.08 3.59 -6.17
C ILE A 53 0.23 4.37 -6.36
N LEU A 54 1.38 3.77 -6.01
CA LEU A 54 2.68 4.40 -6.22
C LEU A 54 3.03 4.58 -7.70
N HIS A 55 2.61 3.64 -8.55
CA HIS A 55 2.78 3.76 -10.00
C HIS A 55 2.01 4.95 -10.54
N ILE A 56 0.72 5.05 -10.18
CA ILE A 56 -0.14 6.20 -10.54
C ILE A 56 0.46 7.51 -10.02
N ALA A 57 0.90 7.56 -8.76
CA ALA A 57 1.51 8.76 -8.19
C ALA A 57 2.74 9.23 -8.98
N ARG A 58 3.63 8.29 -9.36
CA ARG A 58 4.83 8.59 -10.16
C ARG A 58 4.48 9.07 -11.57
N ASP A 59 3.47 8.48 -12.20
CA ASP A 59 3.03 8.85 -13.54
C ASP A 59 2.44 10.26 -13.54
N LEU A 60 1.63 10.61 -12.54
CA LEU A 60 1.09 11.96 -12.36
C LEU A 60 2.19 12.99 -12.15
N GLU A 61 3.21 12.65 -11.37
CA GLU A 61 4.35 13.54 -11.13
C GLU A 61 5.20 13.73 -12.39
N ALA A 62 5.39 12.67 -13.19
CA ALA A 62 6.05 12.74 -14.48
C ALA A 62 5.27 13.62 -15.48
N GLN A 63 3.93 13.51 -15.50
CA GLN A 63 3.08 14.38 -16.32
C GLN A 63 3.18 15.83 -15.87
N ARG A 64 3.11 16.11 -14.56
CA ARG A 64 3.26 17.47 -14.01
C ARG A 64 4.59 18.09 -14.40
N ARG A 65 5.70 17.33 -14.30
CA ARG A 65 7.02 17.80 -14.73
C ARG A 65 7.06 18.15 -16.21
N LYS A 66 6.48 17.32 -17.09
CA LYS A 66 6.39 17.61 -18.53
C LYS A 66 5.60 18.89 -18.82
N THR A 67 4.45 19.06 -18.17
CA THR A 67 3.62 20.28 -18.34
C THR A 67 4.37 21.53 -17.88
N MET A 68 5.03 21.48 -16.72
CA MET A 68 5.85 22.60 -16.24
C MET A 68 7.02 22.89 -17.17
N ALA A 69 7.70 21.86 -17.70
CA ALA A 69 8.77 22.04 -18.66
C ALA A 69 8.29 22.72 -19.95
N ILE A 70 7.08 22.41 -20.45
CA ILE A 70 6.51 23.08 -21.62
C ILE A 70 6.19 24.55 -21.30
N ILE A 71 5.58 24.84 -20.15
CA ILE A 71 5.25 26.22 -19.74
C ILE A 71 6.53 27.05 -19.57
N THR A 72 7.56 26.48 -18.95
CA THR A 72 8.86 27.13 -18.77
C THR A 72 9.62 27.23 -20.09
N ALA A 73 9.53 26.23 -20.97
CA ALA A 73 10.11 26.27 -22.32
C ALA A 73 9.45 27.36 -23.19
N GLY A 74 8.13 27.56 -23.04
CA GLY A 74 7.40 28.68 -23.65
C GLY A 74 7.74 30.04 -23.05
N ARG A 75 8.38 30.07 -21.87
CA ARG A 75 8.90 31.27 -21.19
C ARG A 75 10.39 31.49 -21.46
N SER A 76 11.10 30.49 -21.98
CA SER A 76 12.56 30.50 -22.18
C SER A 76 12.99 30.83 -23.61
N THR A 77 12.35 31.82 -24.24
CA THR A 77 13.07 32.69 -25.19
C THR A 77 13.94 33.72 -24.45
N GLU A 78 13.82 33.88 -23.12
CA GLU A 78 14.53 34.93 -22.38
C GLU A 78 15.40 34.53 -21.18
N LEU A 79 15.43 33.26 -20.72
CA LEU A 79 16.36 32.93 -19.62
C LEU A 79 16.88 31.49 -19.69
N THR A 80 18.04 31.35 -20.31
CA THR A 80 18.85 30.15 -20.38
C THR A 80 19.34 29.68 -19.00
N ALA A 81 19.19 28.38 -18.76
CA ALA A 81 20.21 27.50 -18.20
C ALA A 81 20.61 27.60 -16.70
N ALA A 82 19.67 27.49 -15.77
CA ALA A 82 20.00 27.04 -14.41
C ALA A 82 18.93 26.08 -13.87
N ASP A 83 19.40 24.99 -13.24
CA ASP A 83 18.64 23.92 -12.56
C ASP A 83 18.08 22.78 -13.42
N ALA A 84 18.97 22.19 -14.23
CA ALA A 84 18.87 20.78 -14.57
C ALA A 84 19.21 19.93 -13.33
N ALA A 85 18.21 19.59 -12.52
CA ALA A 85 18.32 18.56 -11.50
C ALA A 85 18.67 17.22 -12.17
N GLY A 86 19.87 16.71 -11.86
CA GLY A 86 20.54 15.61 -12.54
C GLY A 86 19.87 14.23 -12.43
N PRO A 87 20.40 13.24 -13.17
CA PRO A 87 19.86 11.89 -13.26
C PRO A 87 19.87 11.19 -11.89
N GLY A 88 18.76 10.52 -11.58
CA GLY A 88 18.54 9.86 -10.29
C GLY A 88 19.67 8.90 -9.91
N GLU A 89 20.23 9.14 -8.73
CA GLU A 89 21.32 8.36 -8.15
C GLU A 89 20.87 6.90 -7.88
N PRO A 90 21.77 5.90 -8.02
CA PRO A 90 21.40 4.49 -7.86
C PRO A 90 20.99 4.23 -6.41
N VAL A 91 19.69 4.02 -6.20
CA VAL A 91 19.15 3.51 -4.95
C VAL A 91 19.79 2.13 -4.71
N GLY A 92 20.58 1.99 -3.65
CA GLY A 92 21.16 0.72 -3.24
C GLY A 92 20.10 -0.38 -3.14
N PRO A 93 20.47 -1.68 -3.20
CA PRO A 93 19.52 -2.77 -3.33
C PRO A 93 18.40 -2.65 -2.28
N PRO A 94 17.12 -2.52 -2.70
CA PRO A 94 16.05 -2.28 -1.75
C PRO A 94 15.97 -3.41 -0.73
N LEU A 95 15.86 -3.04 0.55
CA LEU A 95 15.70 -3.97 1.68
C LEU A 95 14.60 -5.00 1.34
N ARG A 96 15.01 -6.27 1.29
CA ARG A 96 14.20 -7.38 0.77
C ARG A 96 12.95 -7.69 1.61
N GLY A 97 12.86 -7.14 2.83
CA GLY A 97 11.80 -7.39 3.81
C GLY A 97 10.49 -6.60 3.64
N GLY A 98 10.38 -5.70 2.66
CA GLY A 98 9.21 -4.80 2.55
C GLY A 98 7.85 -5.50 2.48
N LEU A 99 7.78 -6.71 1.90
CA LEU A 99 6.54 -7.49 1.85
C LEU A 99 6.13 -8.00 3.25
N VAL A 100 7.07 -8.58 3.99
CA VAL A 100 6.82 -9.14 5.33
C VAL A 100 6.43 -8.01 6.29
N ILE A 101 7.17 -6.90 6.28
CA ILE A 101 6.85 -5.72 7.09
C ILE A 101 5.44 -5.22 6.77
N GLY A 102 5.10 -5.12 5.48
CA GLY A 102 3.76 -4.68 5.07
C GLY A 102 2.65 -5.63 5.53
N VAL A 103 2.87 -6.95 5.50
CA VAL A 103 1.90 -7.93 6.03
C VAL A 103 1.71 -7.75 7.53
N LEU A 104 2.80 -7.66 8.30
CA LEU A 104 2.75 -7.49 9.75
C LEU A 104 2.01 -6.21 10.15
N GLU A 105 2.33 -5.10 9.51
CA GLU A 105 1.65 -3.82 9.74
C GLU A 105 0.15 -3.90 9.46
N ARG A 106 -0.25 -4.49 8.33
CA ARG A 106 -1.67 -4.65 7.99
C ARG A 106 -2.40 -5.53 8.99
N LEU A 107 -1.78 -6.64 9.43
CA LEU A 107 -2.33 -7.49 10.48
C LEU A 107 -2.48 -6.74 11.80
N SER A 108 -1.48 -5.95 12.21
CA SER A 108 -1.57 -5.14 13.42
C SER A 108 -2.68 -4.09 13.34
N VAL A 109 -2.82 -3.41 12.20
CA VAL A 109 -3.88 -2.40 11.98
C VAL A 109 -5.26 -3.06 12.01
N MET A 110 -5.45 -4.18 11.31
CA MET A 110 -6.71 -4.90 11.35
C MET A 110 -7.03 -5.40 12.77
N ALA A 111 -6.05 -5.92 13.50
CA ALA A 111 -6.21 -6.32 14.89
C ALA A 111 -6.62 -5.15 15.78
N CYS A 112 -6.06 -3.95 15.62
CA CYS A 112 -6.44 -2.77 16.38
C CYS A 112 -7.94 -2.45 16.22
N PHE A 113 -8.47 -2.51 15.00
CA PHE A 113 -9.89 -2.29 14.74
C PHE A 113 -10.77 -3.42 15.30
N VAL A 114 -10.42 -4.68 15.03
CA VAL A 114 -11.22 -5.84 15.45
C VAL A 114 -11.24 -5.99 16.98
N LEU A 115 -10.15 -5.67 17.67
CA LEU A 115 -10.05 -5.71 19.14
C LEU A 115 -10.62 -4.45 19.82
N GLY A 116 -11.18 -3.49 19.07
CA GLY A 116 -11.76 -2.28 19.63
C GLY A 116 -10.74 -1.28 20.20
N PHE A 117 -9.48 -1.37 19.79
CA PHE A 117 -8.39 -0.49 20.22
C PHE A 117 -7.82 0.32 19.03
N PRO A 118 -8.59 1.25 18.43
CA PRO A 118 -8.15 2.00 17.25
C PRO A 118 -6.94 2.90 17.53
N ASN A 119 -6.75 3.34 18.77
CA ASN A 119 -5.56 4.10 19.18
C ASN A 119 -4.25 3.32 18.95
N GLY A 120 -4.30 1.99 18.92
CA GLY A 120 -3.14 1.15 18.60
C GLY A 120 -2.57 1.40 17.20
N VAL A 121 -3.38 1.90 16.25
CA VAL A 121 -2.91 2.26 14.91
C VAL A 121 -1.85 3.37 14.98
N ALA A 122 -1.99 4.34 15.89
CA ALA A 122 -1.00 5.39 16.09
C ALA A 122 0.36 4.82 16.51
N ILE A 123 0.36 3.76 17.35
CA ILE A 123 1.57 3.06 17.78
C ILE A 123 2.23 2.35 16.60
N VAL A 124 1.44 1.65 15.77
CA VAL A 124 1.94 0.97 14.56
C VAL A 124 2.60 1.97 13.61
N VAL A 125 1.96 3.11 13.36
CA VAL A 125 2.50 4.19 12.52
C VAL A 125 3.77 4.77 13.12
N ALA A 126 3.81 4.99 14.44
CA ALA A 126 4.98 5.51 15.13
C ALA A 126 6.20 4.56 15.01
N ILE A 127 6.00 3.25 15.26
CA ILE A 127 7.07 2.24 15.13
C ILE A 127 7.62 2.24 13.70
N LYS A 128 6.73 2.26 12.70
CA LYS A 128 7.12 2.25 11.29
C LYS A 128 7.86 3.53 10.88
N GLY A 129 7.41 4.68 11.36
CA GLY A 129 8.07 5.97 11.11
C GLY A 129 9.48 6.02 11.71
N LEU A 130 9.63 5.53 12.95
CA LEU A 130 10.91 5.50 13.65
C LEU A 130 11.95 4.63 12.92
N ALA A 131 11.53 3.46 12.42
CA ALA A 131 12.42 2.53 11.74
C ALA A 131 13.07 3.09 10.47
N ARG A 132 12.52 4.16 9.87
CA ARG A 132 13.02 4.73 8.60
C ARG A 132 13.44 6.18 8.66
N TYR A 133 13.43 6.80 9.85
CA TYR A 133 13.70 8.23 10.00
C TYR A 133 15.06 8.66 9.41
N GLY A 134 16.10 7.82 9.55
CA GLY A 134 17.45 8.11 9.03
C GLY A 134 17.75 7.62 7.62
N GLU A 135 16.83 6.92 6.95
CA GLU A 135 17.10 6.26 5.66
C GLU A 135 16.81 7.15 4.44
N PHE A 136 16.08 8.25 4.61
CA PHE A 136 15.64 9.08 3.49
C PHE A 136 16.65 10.17 3.15
N THR A 137 17.25 10.08 1.97
CA THR A 137 18.22 11.08 1.50
C THR A 137 17.58 12.22 0.71
N THR A 138 16.32 12.06 0.25
CA THR A 138 15.61 13.05 -0.56
C THR A 138 14.17 13.25 -0.10
N GLY A 139 13.59 14.43 -0.39
CA GLY A 139 12.16 14.70 -0.15
C GLY A 139 11.24 13.72 -0.89
N HIS A 140 11.61 13.39 -2.13
CA HIS A 140 10.84 12.47 -2.98
C HIS A 140 10.75 11.04 -2.39
N GLN A 141 11.81 10.53 -1.77
CA GLN A 141 11.76 9.22 -1.08
C GLN A 141 10.81 9.23 0.12
N ARG A 142 10.78 10.33 0.89
CA ARG A 142 9.87 10.50 2.04
C ARG A 142 8.41 10.52 1.59
N GLU A 143 8.12 11.25 0.53
CA GLU A 143 6.77 11.34 -0.04
C GLU A 143 6.27 9.98 -0.53
N GLN A 144 7.09 9.24 -1.28
CA GLN A 144 6.73 7.89 -1.72
C GLN A 144 6.49 6.93 -0.55
N PHE A 145 7.30 7.03 0.51
CA PHE A 145 7.09 6.24 1.71
C PHE A 145 5.79 6.59 2.44
N LEU A 146 5.47 7.89 2.54
CA LEU A 146 4.24 8.36 3.16
C LEU A 146 3.00 7.90 2.37
N ILE A 147 2.99 8.11 1.06
CA ILE A 147 1.91 7.66 0.16
C ILE A 147 1.73 6.15 0.28
N GLY A 148 2.82 5.38 0.21
CA GLY A 148 2.76 3.92 0.31
C GLY A 148 2.22 3.43 1.66
N THR A 149 2.58 4.12 2.75
CA THR A 149 2.08 3.79 4.09
C THR A 149 0.60 4.12 4.22
N LEU A 150 0.18 5.33 3.87
CA LEU A 150 -1.23 5.73 3.92
C LEU A 150 -2.12 4.82 3.06
N ALA A 151 -1.67 4.47 1.85
CA ALA A 151 -2.36 3.52 0.99
C ALA A 151 -2.53 2.14 1.65
N SER A 152 -1.48 1.62 2.28
CA SER A 152 -1.52 0.32 2.96
C SER A 152 -2.44 0.34 4.18
N LEU A 153 -2.45 1.44 4.95
CA LEU A 153 -3.33 1.61 6.12
C LEU A 153 -4.80 1.70 5.71
N LEU A 154 -5.12 2.45 4.64
CA LEU A 154 -6.47 2.52 4.11
C LEU A 154 -6.96 1.15 3.63
N TRP A 155 -6.09 0.38 2.95
CA TRP A 155 -6.41 -0.97 2.52
C TRP A 155 -6.69 -1.91 3.71
N ALA A 156 -5.85 -1.89 4.74
CA ALA A 156 -6.07 -2.66 5.96
C ALA A 156 -7.35 -2.22 6.70
N GLY A 157 -7.60 -0.91 6.78
CA GLY A 157 -8.83 -0.37 7.38
C GLY A 157 -10.08 -0.82 6.66
N ALA A 158 -10.08 -0.86 5.32
CA ALA A 158 -11.18 -1.40 4.53
C ALA A 158 -11.42 -2.90 4.82
N GLY A 159 -10.36 -3.70 4.90
CA GLY A 159 -10.44 -5.11 5.28
C GLY A 159 -11.01 -5.31 6.69
N ALA A 160 -10.53 -4.54 7.66
CA ALA A 160 -11.05 -4.57 9.03
C ALA A 160 -12.53 -4.17 9.11
N GLY A 161 -12.91 -3.11 8.39
CA GLY A 161 -14.31 -2.68 8.30
C GLY A 161 -15.21 -3.78 7.77
N LEU A 162 -14.78 -4.49 6.72
CA LEU A 162 -15.55 -5.60 6.17
C LEU A 162 -15.68 -6.77 7.16
N VAL A 163 -14.60 -7.10 7.89
CA VAL A 163 -14.64 -8.11 8.98
C VAL A 163 -15.66 -7.72 10.05
N LEU A 164 -15.67 -6.46 10.47
CA LEU A 164 -16.62 -5.97 11.47
C LEU A 164 -18.07 -6.02 10.96
N VAL A 165 -18.31 -5.65 9.71
CA VAL A 165 -19.64 -5.71 9.09
C VAL A 165 -20.19 -7.13 9.08
N ILE A 166 -19.41 -8.11 8.61
CA ILE A 166 -19.87 -9.52 8.54
C ILE A 166 -19.99 -10.18 9.92
N SER A 167 -19.33 -9.63 10.94
CA SER A 167 -19.42 -10.14 12.31
C SER A 167 -20.66 -9.60 13.04
N ALA A 168 -21.27 -8.55 12.50
CA ALA A 168 -22.47 -7.92 13.06
C ALA A 168 -23.78 -8.43 12.42
N THR A 169 -23.68 -9.27 11.39
CA THR A 169 -24.82 -9.91 10.68
C THR A 169 -25.01 -11.34 11.12
#